data_AF-A0A351QZ86-F1
#
_entry.id   AF-A0A351QZ86-F1
#
_cell.length_a   1.000
_cell.length_b   1.000
_cell.length_c   1.000
_cell.angle_alpha   90.00
_cell.angle_beta   90.00
_cell.angle_gamma   90.00
#
_symmetry.space_group_name_H-M   'P 1'
#
loop_
_entity.id
_entity.type
_entity.pdbx_description
1 polymer ?
#
loop_
_entity_poly.entity_id
_entity_poly.type
_entity_poly.pdbx_seq_one_letter_code
_entity_poly.pdbx_strand_id
1 'polypeptide(L)' 'MELNYKEQFTIKFHEGDFKGNVKLFTIMDYVQQVSEGHSQILGVDFQSMMSKGLF' A
#
# COMPACT_ATOMS: atom_id res chain seq x y z
N MET A 1 -14.14 12.48 -9.65
CA MET A 1 -13.43 11.81 -8.54
C MET A 1 -13.12 10.40 -9.01
N GLU A 2 -11.86 10.13 -9.31
CA GLU A 2 -11.43 8.82 -9.80
C GLU A 2 -11.31 7.89 -8.58
N LEU A 3 -12.12 6.83 -8.53
CA LEU A 3 -12.13 5.87 -7.42
C LEU A 3 -11.05 4.78 -7.56
N ASN A 4 -10.26 4.84 -8.62
CA ASN A 4 -9.32 3.78 -8.99
C ASN A 4 -7.90 4.33 -8.89
N TYR A 5 -7.16 3.87 -7.89
CA TYR A 5 -5.78 4.27 -7.61
C TYR A 5 -4.84 3.09 -7.89
N LYS A 6 -3.71 3.36 -8.53
CA LYS A 6 -2.75 2.36 -8.96
C LYS A 6 -1.33 2.89 -8.80
N GLU A 7 -0.44 2.03 -8.32
CA GLU A 7 1.00 2.27 -8.30
C GLU A 7 1.74 1.13 -9.02
N GLN A 8 2.97 1.41 -9.45
CA GLN A 8 3.87 0.42 -10.05
C GLN A 8 5.06 0.20 -9.13
N PHE A 9 5.37 -1.07 -8.90
CA PHE A 9 6.50 -1.50 -8.08
C PHE A 9 7.51 -2.26 -8.93
N THR A 10 8.79 -2.00 -8.68
CA THR A 10 9.88 -2.84 -9.19
C THR A 10 10.29 -3.80 -8.10
N ILE A 11 10.09 -5.11 -8.33
CA ILE A 11 10.47 -6.16 -7.40
C ILE A 11 12.00 -6.22 -7.31
N LYS A 12 12.50 -6.06 -6.09
CA LYS A 12 13.92 -6.17 -5.73
C LYS A 12 14.27 -7.63 -5.49
N PHE A 13 15.55 -7.95 -5.66
CA PHE A 13 16.06 -9.32 -5.48
C PHE A 13 15.69 -9.95 -4.13
N HIS A 14 15.75 -9.20 -3.03
CA HIS A 14 15.47 -9.71 -1.69
C HIS A 14 13.97 -9.90 -1.38
N GLU A 15 13.09 -9.44 -2.27
CA GLU A 15 11.64 -9.61 -2.18
C GLU A 15 11.17 -10.91 -2.85
N GLY A 16 12.08 -11.59 -3.57
CA GLY A 16 11.86 -12.92 -4.15
C GLY A 16 12.26 -14.06 -3.21
N ASP A 17 11.55 -15.18 -3.28
CA ASP A 17 11.92 -16.44 -2.63
C ASP A 17 13.07 -17.14 -3.38
N PHE A 18 13.56 -18.26 -2.84
CA PHE A 18 14.65 -19.04 -3.44
C PHE A 18 14.30 -19.68 -4.80
N LYS A 19 13.03 -19.63 -5.21
CA LYS A 19 12.53 -20.10 -6.51
C LYS A 19 12.29 -18.94 -7.49
N GLY A 20 12.53 -17.70 -7.07
CA GLY A 20 12.32 -16.50 -7.88
C GLY A 20 10.87 -15.99 -7.89
N ASN A 21 9.99 -16.49 -7.03
CA ASN A 21 8.62 -15.96 -6.89
C ASN A 21 8.61 -14.80 -5.89
N VAL A 22 7.72 -13.83 -6.06
CA VAL A 22 7.51 -12.78 -5.06
C VAL A 22 6.99 -13.40 -3.77
N LYS A 23 7.58 -13.02 -2.64
CA LYS A 23 7.12 -13.49 -1.32
C LYS A 23 5.75 -12.91 -1.01
N LEU A 24 4.91 -13.71 -0.36
CA LEU A 24 3.54 -13.31 0.00
C LEU A 24 3.52 -12.03 0.85
N PHE A 25 4.44 -11.90 1.82
CA PHE A 25 4.50 -10.70 2.66
C PHE A 25 4.89 -9.45 1.86
N THR A 26 5.75 -9.57 0.84
CA THR A 26 6.03 -8.44 -0.07
C THR A 26 4.78 -8.01 -0.82
N ILE A 27 3.96 -8.94 -1.29
CA ILE A 27 2.69 -8.62 -1.95
C ILE A 27 1.78 -7.88 -0.97
N MET A 28 1.69 -8.34 0.28
CA MET A 28 0.90 -7.66 1.31
C MET A 28 1.41 -6.25 1.62
N ASP A 29 2.73 -6.05 1.68
CA ASP A 29 3.35 -4.75 1.92
C ASP A 29 2.96 -3.77 0.79
N TYR A 30 3.01 -4.20 -0.47
CA TYR A 30 2.57 -3.37 -1.60
C TYR A 30 1.07 -3.05 -1.54
N VAL A 31 0.23 -4.02 -1.19
CA VAL A 31 -1.21 -3.78 -1.03
C VAL A 31 -1.49 -2.74 0.04
N GLN A 32 -0.81 -2.82 1.19
CA GLN A 32 -0.92 -1.84 2.27
C GLN A 32 -0.44 -0.47 1.82
N GLN A 33 0.70 -0.40 1.14
CA GLN A 33 1.27 0.86 0.66
C GLN A 33 0.34 1.56 -0.35
N VAL A 34 -0.20 0.83 -1.33
CA VAL A 34 -1.16 1.39 -2.29
C VAL A 34 -2.43 1.87 -1.58
N SER A 35 -2.91 1.11 -0.61
CA SER A 35 -4.09 1.48 0.17
C SER A 35 -3.86 2.75 0.99
N GLU A 36 -2.68 2.92 1.59
CA GLU A 36 -2.30 4.10 2.35
C GLU A 36 -2.09 5.32 1.44
N GLY A 37 -1.46 5.15 0.29
CA GLY A 37 -1.35 6.23 -0.71
C GLY A 37 -2.73 6.72 -1.18
N HIS A 38 -3.67 5.80 -1.42
CA HIS A 38 -5.02 6.16 -1.81
C HIS A 38 -5.80 6.84 -0.67
N SER A 39 -5.68 6.36 0.56
CA SER A 39 -6.37 6.94 1.72
C SER A 39 -5.93 8.37 1.97
N GLN A 40 -4.64 8.68 1.77
CA GLN A 40 -4.08 10.03 1.86
C GLN A 40 -4.66 10.98 0.81
N ILE A 41 -4.76 10.54 -0.45
CA ILE A 41 -5.38 11.34 -1.52
C ILE A 41 -6.84 11.66 -1.19
N LEU A 42 -7.55 10.71 -0.58
CA LEU A 42 -8.95 10.85 -0.20
C LEU A 42 -9.16 11.59 1.14
N GLY A 43 -8.08 11.91 1.88
CA GLY A 43 -8.17 12.56 3.20
C GLY A 43 -8.81 11.68 4.27
N VAL A 44 -8.67 10.35 4.13
CA VAL A 44 -9.14 9.32 5.07
C VAL A 44 -7.99 8.43 5.55
N ASP A 45 -6.74 8.90 5.43
CA ASP A 45 -5.58 8.24 6.02
C ASP A 45 -5.62 8.27 7.55
N PHE A 46 -4.69 7.54 8.16
CA PHE A 46 -4.60 7.42 9.60
C PHE A 46 -4.51 8.77 10.33
N GLN A 47 -3.69 9.72 9.84
CA GLN A 47 -3.56 11.03 10.49
C GLN A 47 -4.84 11.86 10.32
N SER A 48 -5.46 11.80 9.14
CA SER A 48 -6.75 12.42 8.89
C SER A 48 -7.86 11.87 9.80
N MET A 49 -7.86 10.56 10.08
CA MET A 49 -8.81 9.95 11.01
C MET A 49 -8.51 10.29 12.48
N MET A 50 -7.25 10.22 12.90
CA MET A 50 -6.81 10.57 14.26
C MET A 50 -7.13 12.02 14.61
N SER A 51 -6.84 12.97 13.72
CA SER A 51 -7.12 14.39 13.94
C SER A 51 -8.61 14.70 14.12
N LYS A 52 -9.48 13.80 13.63
CA LYS A 52 -10.94 13.88 13.77
C LYS A 52 -11.49 13.04 14.93
N GLY A 53 -10.64 12.35 15.69
CA GLY A 53 -11.05 11.48 16.79
C GLY A 53 -11.85 10.25 16.35
N LEU A 54 -11.63 9.77 15.12
CA LEU A 54 -12.32 8.60 14.56
C LEU A 54 -11.56 7.28 14.81
N PHE A 55 -10.48 7.31 15.59
CA PHE A 55 -9.64 6.18 15.96
C PHE A 55 -9.12 6.34 17.40
#